data_AF-A0A2W4S731-F1
#
_entry.id   AF-A0A2W4S731-F1
#
_cell.length_a   1.000
_cell.length_b   1.000
_cell.length_c   1.000
_cell.angle_alpha   90.00
_cell.angle_beta   90.00
_cell.angle_gamma   90.00
#
_symmetry.space_group_name_H-M   'P 1'
#
loop_
_entity.id
_entity.type
_entity.pdbx_description
1 polymer ?
#
loop_
_entity_poly.entity_id
_entity_poly.type
_entity_poly.pdbx_seq_one_letter_code
_entity_poly.pdbx_strand_id
1 'polypeptide(L)'
;MMRAVRPALLALLVILIALAAGCSKPSAPFAGSTGGPPSESGTAEPTPGDPAPGQGDRRVAHEDPASTASAGGPPCLKPADVGAPPFGRMALHAVAEGLCTAVAAAEEAYLVFEFPPGLAEEDIRSSLEVAGGEVAALNLYEEDRWVLSLRLGPAAPGTETTVRVRGPVGQGGAPADLGFRLLREASPTVAVEVQAGDGPWRPHEPGEFLPPGPARVRATFSHALAAHAADQVRLAFESAPGIRGAPYHISWLDSRTLLVELPEPPPALFVDLRWLEDERGLTTREGVVNLHTGEPPRLVALDPATGREEELGPAPLDILWTTLSPDGRWVAMEALRPSSADERDVWLVDTAAGRAMKTDLEASPYIPGYYWFPDRLIVAGWEKLQEWDLNRHTLRVLPARASYAGPLSPDGRYLAGRILEGPEDPETWLAPLTVAVYDLATETERLYPRVGNFRVPHRGGGVPISVPMRWADDGRSLYVLQWVEDAPFTESKPYWAVLDLETGVLTAAEDFAADPFTYPPYEPQRVSSASGWAFTRTYWGEITLTTPGGETVTHGEGLPLAWMPDGRLLLVRWPDHAYRRDIGW
;
A
#
# COMPACT_ATOMS: atom_id res chain seq x y z
N MET A 1 -43.19 28.54 -51.88
CA MET A 1 -43.77 27.23 -51.49
C MET A 1 -43.38 26.95 -50.04
N MET A 2 -44.38 26.91 -49.16
CA MET A 2 -44.53 26.15 -47.88
C MET A 2 -43.25 25.90 -47.05
N ARG A 3 -43.03 26.44 -45.83
CA ARG A 3 -43.85 26.44 -44.59
C ARG A 3 -44.53 25.09 -44.28
N ALA A 4 -43.90 24.26 -43.44
CA ALA A 4 -44.53 23.43 -42.39
C ALA A 4 -43.52 22.46 -41.73
N VAL A 5 -42.73 22.91 -40.74
CA VAL A 5 -42.04 21.99 -39.79
C VAL A 5 -42.13 22.46 -38.32
N ARG A 6 -42.61 23.68 -38.06
CA ARG A 6 -42.62 24.25 -36.69
C ARG A 6 -43.68 23.73 -35.69
N PRO A 7 -44.84 23.13 -36.05
CA PRO A 7 -45.80 22.72 -35.03
C PRO A 7 -45.47 21.39 -34.33
N ALA A 8 -44.65 20.51 -34.94
CA ALA A 8 -44.29 19.23 -34.33
C ALA A 8 -43.26 19.38 -33.20
N LEU A 9 -42.32 20.32 -33.33
CA LEU A 9 -41.29 20.57 -32.31
C LEU A 9 -41.86 21.23 -31.04
N LEU A 10 -42.88 22.08 -31.19
CA LEU A 10 -43.53 22.75 -30.05
C LEU A 10 -44.41 21.77 -29.26
N ALA A 11 -45.10 20.84 -29.94
CA ALA A 11 -45.90 19.81 -29.29
C ALA A 11 -45.03 18.83 -28.49
N LEU A 12 -43.85 18.45 -29.00
CA LEU A 12 -42.91 17.58 -28.29
C LEU A 12 -42.33 18.27 -27.04
N LEU A 13 -42.03 19.58 -27.13
CA LEU A 13 -41.49 20.37 -26.02
C LEU A 13 -42.53 20.57 -24.89
N VAL A 14 -43.81 20.76 -25.23
CA VAL A 14 -44.89 20.90 -24.25
C VAL A 14 -45.17 19.57 -23.53
N ILE A 15 -45.05 18.43 -24.21
CA ILE A 15 -45.21 17.10 -23.59
C ILE A 15 -44.02 16.77 -22.68
N LEU A 16 -42.79 17.14 -23.05
CA LEU A 16 -41.60 16.97 -22.22
C LEU A 16 -41.61 17.85 -20.96
N ILE A 17 -42.13 19.08 -21.04
CA ILE A 17 -42.28 19.98 -19.89
C ILE A 17 -43.42 19.51 -18.96
N ALA A 18 -44.50 18.94 -19.51
CA ALA A 18 -45.59 18.36 -18.71
C ALA A 18 -45.18 17.07 -17.97
N LEU A 19 -44.25 16.29 -18.52
CA LEU A 19 -43.71 15.07 -17.87
C LEU A 19 -42.63 15.37 -16.81
N ALA A 20 -41.95 16.52 -16.90
CA ALA A 20 -40.92 16.94 -15.92
C ALA A 20 -41.48 17.70 -14.70
N ALA A 21 -42.73 18.18 -14.75
CA ALA A 21 -43.34 19.02 -13.70
C ALA A 21 -44.34 18.31 -12.77
N GLY A 22 -44.52 16.99 -12.91
CA GLY A 22 -45.56 16.25 -12.19
C GLY A 22 -45.05 15.09 -11.36
N CYS A 23 -44.44 15.37 -10.20
CA CYS A 23 -44.47 14.49 -9.03
C CYS A 23 -43.85 15.19 -7.81
N SER A 24 -44.64 16.01 -7.12
CA SER A 24 -44.39 16.40 -5.74
C SER A 24 -45.69 16.66 -4.98
N LYS A 25 -45.91 15.84 -3.94
CA LYS A 25 -46.62 16.08 -2.67
C LYS A 25 -48.17 16.00 -2.65
N PRO A 26 -48.76 15.49 -1.54
CA PRO A 26 -48.82 16.25 -0.30
C PRO A 26 -48.48 15.49 0.99
N SER A 27 -48.07 16.29 1.98
CA SER A 27 -47.90 15.93 3.40
C SER A 27 -49.17 16.28 4.20
N ALA A 28 -49.27 15.68 5.40
CA ALA A 28 -50.03 16.07 6.61
C ALA A 28 -51.46 15.47 6.79
N PRO A 29 -51.97 15.26 8.04
CA PRO A 29 -51.60 15.96 9.29
C PRO A 29 -51.47 15.12 10.59
N PHE A 30 -51.06 15.86 11.64
CA PHE A 30 -50.93 15.57 13.08
C PHE A 30 -52.19 15.07 13.82
N ALA A 31 -51.96 14.21 14.83
CA ALA A 31 -52.56 14.16 16.19
C ALA A 31 -51.71 13.15 17.01
N GLY A 32 -51.20 13.34 18.23
CA GLY A 32 -51.53 14.22 19.34
C GLY A 32 -52.17 13.42 20.48
N SER A 33 -51.40 12.98 21.48
CA SER A 33 -51.74 12.82 22.93
C SER A 33 -50.72 11.88 23.63
N THR A 34 -49.78 12.37 24.44
CA THR A 34 -49.85 12.52 25.92
C THR A 34 -50.06 11.21 26.70
N GLY A 35 -49.12 10.89 27.59
CA GLY A 35 -49.33 9.89 28.64
C GLY A 35 -48.04 9.38 29.27
N GLY A 36 -47.45 10.16 30.18
CA GLY A 36 -46.42 9.70 31.11
C GLY A 36 -46.95 8.72 32.18
N PRO A 37 -46.05 8.22 33.04
CA PRO A 37 -46.15 7.02 33.91
C PRO A 37 -46.91 7.36 35.23
N PRO A 38 -47.09 6.50 36.28
CA PRO A 38 -46.09 5.59 36.90
C PRO A 38 -46.63 4.32 37.61
N SER A 39 -45.72 3.52 38.18
CA SER A 39 -45.77 2.91 39.53
C SER A 39 -44.70 1.81 39.59
N GLU A 40 -43.58 2.02 40.29
CA GLU A 40 -43.39 1.85 41.75
C GLU A 40 -43.67 0.43 42.28
N SER A 41 -42.62 -0.18 42.82
CA SER A 41 -42.47 -0.68 44.21
C SER A 41 -41.89 -2.09 44.29
N GLY A 42 -40.93 -2.29 45.20
CA GLY A 42 -40.47 -3.63 45.58
C GLY A 42 -39.08 -3.76 46.19
N THR A 43 -38.79 -3.00 47.22
CA THR A 43 -37.65 -3.13 48.15
C THR A 43 -37.55 -4.53 48.78
N ALA A 44 -36.33 -5.07 48.98
CA ALA A 44 -35.86 -5.59 50.27
C ALA A 44 -34.44 -6.20 50.18
N GLU A 45 -33.49 -5.54 50.84
CA GLU A 45 -32.30 -6.15 51.45
C GLU A 45 -32.70 -6.75 52.83
N PRO A 46 -31.96 -7.71 53.38
CA PRO A 46 -31.04 -7.33 54.47
C PRO A 46 -29.73 -8.15 54.58
N THR A 47 -28.65 -7.48 54.99
CA THR A 47 -27.41 -8.01 55.63
C THR A 47 -27.61 -8.12 57.16
N PRO A 48 -26.61 -8.48 58.02
CA PRO A 48 -25.40 -9.32 57.92
C PRO A 48 -25.28 -10.34 59.08
N GLY A 49 -24.24 -11.19 59.10
CA GLY A 49 -23.86 -11.90 60.33
C GLY A 49 -22.69 -12.90 60.19
N ASP A 50 -21.49 -12.46 60.54
CA ASP A 50 -20.38 -13.33 60.98
C ASP A 50 -20.47 -13.50 62.52
N PRO A 51 -20.11 -14.67 63.08
CA PRO A 51 -18.74 -14.82 63.58
C PRO A 51 -18.13 -16.24 63.52
N ALA A 52 -16.80 -16.31 63.38
CA ALA A 52 -15.93 -17.47 63.69
C ALA A 52 -15.82 -17.70 65.24
N PRO A 53 -15.10 -18.71 65.81
CA PRO A 53 -14.25 -19.74 65.21
C PRO A 53 -14.44 -21.19 65.78
N GLY A 54 -13.81 -22.21 65.17
CA GLY A 54 -13.73 -23.54 65.79
C GLY A 54 -12.93 -24.57 64.99
N GLN A 55 -11.75 -24.93 65.49
CA GLN A 55 -10.91 -26.06 65.08
C GLN A 55 -11.67 -27.40 65.10
N GLY A 56 -11.40 -28.25 64.11
CA GLY A 56 -11.79 -29.65 64.13
C GLY A 56 -11.29 -30.42 62.90
N ASP A 57 -10.14 -31.08 63.04
CA ASP A 57 -9.63 -32.11 62.14
C ASP A 57 -10.70 -33.15 61.78
N ARG A 58 -10.95 -33.36 60.48
CA ARG A 58 -11.36 -34.67 59.95
C ARG A 58 -11.17 -34.75 58.43
N ARG A 59 -10.15 -35.52 58.04
CA ARG A 59 -10.01 -36.12 56.71
C ARG A 59 -11.25 -36.95 56.37
N VAL A 60 -11.92 -36.66 55.26
CA VAL A 60 -12.65 -37.62 54.43
C VAL A 60 -12.51 -37.17 52.96
N ALA A 61 -12.20 -38.12 52.08
CA ALA A 61 -11.94 -37.94 50.66
C ALA A 61 -13.22 -38.00 49.80
N HIS A 62 -13.10 -37.52 48.55
CA HIS A 62 -14.01 -37.64 47.39
C HIS A 62 -15.29 -36.78 47.44
N GLU A 63 -15.68 -35.97 46.45
CA GLU A 63 -15.49 -35.92 44.99
C GLU A 63 -15.46 -34.45 44.50
N ASP A 64 -14.54 -34.08 43.60
CA ASP A 64 -14.60 -32.82 42.83
C ASP A 64 -15.19 -33.10 41.43
N PRO A 65 -16.08 -32.22 40.91
CA PRO A 65 -16.69 -32.38 39.61
C PRO A 65 -15.69 -32.07 38.48
N ALA A 66 -15.85 -32.81 37.38
CA ALA A 66 -14.97 -32.84 36.22
C ALA A 66 -14.53 -31.45 35.71
N SER A 67 -13.23 -31.17 35.85
CA SER A 67 -12.49 -30.22 35.02
C SER A 67 -12.39 -30.79 33.60
N THR A 68 -13.03 -30.13 32.63
CA THR A 68 -12.72 -30.30 31.21
C THR A 68 -11.36 -29.67 30.94
N ALA A 69 -10.30 -30.43 31.18
CA ALA A 69 -8.95 -30.10 30.72
C ALA A 69 -8.92 -30.09 29.19
N SER A 70 -8.72 -28.92 28.58
CA SER A 70 -8.32 -28.84 27.18
C SER A 70 -6.97 -29.54 27.04
N ALA A 71 -6.87 -30.51 26.13
CA ALA A 71 -5.65 -31.21 25.81
C ALA A 71 -4.66 -30.30 25.04
N GLY A 72 -4.04 -29.35 25.73
CA GLY A 72 -2.97 -28.50 25.18
C GLY A 72 -1.62 -29.18 25.34
N GLY A 73 -0.90 -29.40 24.23
CA GLY A 73 0.52 -29.77 24.29
C GLY A 73 1.37 -28.64 24.90
N PRO A 74 2.64 -28.88 25.22
CA PRO A 74 3.50 -27.84 25.79
C PRO A 74 3.57 -26.61 24.86
N PRO A 75 3.52 -25.38 25.41
CA PRO A 75 3.72 -24.17 24.61
C PRO A 75 5.12 -24.18 23.99
N CYS A 76 5.23 -23.69 22.76
CA CYS A 76 6.54 -23.55 22.11
C CYS A 76 7.44 -22.61 22.95
N LEU A 77 8.73 -22.94 23.09
CA LEU A 77 9.70 -22.00 23.66
C LEU A 77 9.83 -20.79 22.72
N LYS A 78 9.81 -19.58 23.28
CA LYS A 78 10.12 -18.35 22.53
C LYS A 78 11.54 -18.42 21.98
N PRO A 79 11.78 -18.20 20.69
CA PRO A 79 13.14 -18.03 20.21
C PRO A 79 13.68 -16.63 20.48
N ALA A 80 14.98 -16.59 20.74
CA ALA A 80 15.78 -15.38 20.85
C ALA A 80 16.21 -14.85 19.47
N ASP A 81 16.37 -13.52 19.42
CA ASP A 81 16.93 -12.66 18.37
C ASP A 81 16.17 -12.53 17.04
N VAL A 82 15.42 -11.44 16.97
CA VAL A 82 14.73 -10.91 15.79
C VAL A 82 15.70 -10.04 14.99
N GLY A 83 16.20 -10.54 13.87
CA GLY A 83 16.62 -9.71 12.74
C GLY A 83 15.40 -9.42 11.87
N ALA A 84 14.68 -8.33 12.13
CA ALA A 84 13.50 -7.95 11.35
C ALA A 84 13.89 -7.21 10.05
N PRO A 85 13.42 -7.65 8.87
CA PRO A 85 12.94 -6.71 7.86
C PRO A 85 11.55 -6.17 8.27
N PRO A 86 11.21 -4.93 7.90
CA PRO A 86 10.13 -4.13 8.50
C PRO A 86 8.68 -4.52 8.12
N PHE A 87 8.45 -5.70 7.53
CA PHE A 87 7.12 -6.07 7.01
C PHE A 87 6.68 -7.47 7.49
N GLY A 88 5.76 -7.49 8.46
CA GLY A 88 4.75 -8.53 8.71
C GLY A 88 5.11 -10.01 8.63
N ARG A 89 6.23 -10.46 9.20
CA ARG A 89 6.60 -11.89 9.25
C ARG A 89 6.56 -12.42 10.70
N MET A 90 5.80 -13.48 10.94
CA MET A 90 6.02 -14.32 12.13
C MET A 90 7.16 -15.28 11.83
N ALA A 91 8.32 -15.07 12.47
CA ALA A 91 9.44 -16.01 12.47
C ALA A 91 9.28 -16.94 13.67
N LEU A 92 9.02 -18.23 13.43
CA LEU A 92 8.96 -19.25 14.47
C LEU A 92 10.25 -20.07 14.41
N HIS A 93 11.26 -19.72 15.21
CA HIS A 93 12.40 -20.61 15.43
C HIS A 93 12.03 -21.62 16.53
N ALA A 94 11.96 -22.90 16.19
CA ALA A 94 11.68 -23.96 17.16
C ALA A 94 12.96 -24.59 17.69
N VAL A 95 12.96 -24.91 18.99
CA VAL A 95 13.98 -25.67 19.70
C VAL A 95 13.28 -26.79 20.49
N ALA A 96 12.89 -27.89 19.82
CA ALA A 96 12.71 -29.25 20.38
C ALA A 96 11.97 -30.19 19.40
N GLU A 97 12.27 -31.49 19.46
CA GLU A 97 11.51 -32.57 18.79
C GLU A 97 10.03 -32.58 19.23
N GLY A 98 9.09 -32.69 18.27
CA GLY A 98 7.66 -32.90 18.54
C GLY A 98 6.73 -31.75 18.11
N LEU A 99 5.46 -31.84 18.55
CA LEU A 99 4.41 -30.84 18.31
C LEU A 99 4.30 -29.90 19.52
N CYS A 100 4.47 -28.60 19.31
CA CYS A 100 4.17 -27.57 20.31
C CYS A 100 2.96 -26.73 19.89
N THR A 101 2.32 -26.06 20.86
CA THR A 101 1.14 -25.21 20.58
C THR A 101 1.58 -23.74 20.48
N ALA A 102 1.13 -23.06 19.43
CA ALA A 102 1.32 -21.62 19.23
C ALA A 102 0.02 -20.98 18.70
N VAL A 103 -0.04 -19.65 18.71
CA VAL A 103 -1.14 -18.89 18.10
C VAL A 103 -0.70 -18.35 16.75
N ALA A 104 -1.64 -18.22 15.82
CA ALA A 104 -1.41 -17.55 14.53
C ALA A 104 -2.64 -16.74 14.15
N ALA A 105 -2.45 -15.63 13.44
CA ALA A 105 -3.55 -14.79 12.97
C ALA A 105 -4.51 -15.58 12.10
N ALA A 106 -5.82 -15.54 12.36
CA ALA A 106 -6.86 -16.25 11.62
C ALA A 106 -7.01 -15.71 10.19
N GLU A 107 -6.67 -14.44 9.99
CA GLU A 107 -6.47 -13.80 8.70
C GLU A 107 -5.30 -14.46 7.92
N GLU A 108 -5.02 -13.98 6.69
CA GLU A 108 -3.86 -14.45 5.94
C GLU A 108 -2.57 -14.18 6.73
N ALA A 109 -1.78 -15.23 6.96
CA ALA A 109 -0.55 -15.15 7.74
C ALA A 109 0.59 -15.90 7.04
N TYR A 110 1.82 -15.45 7.25
CA TYR A 110 3.02 -16.09 6.73
C TYR A 110 3.82 -16.67 7.89
N LEU A 111 4.19 -17.94 7.77
CA LEU A 111 5.20 -18.56 8.61
C LEU A 111 6.52 -18.60 7.85
N VAL A 112 7.61 -18.31 8.55
CA VAL A 112 8.95 -18.36 7.98
C VAL A 112 9.77 -19.41 8.73
N PHE A 113 10.34 -20.34 7.98
CA PHE A 113 11.27 -21.35 8.48
C PHE A 113 12.65 -21.07 7.89
N GLU A 114 13.64 -20.91 8.77
CA GLU A 114 15.03 -20.76 8.40
C GLU A 114 15.76 -22.09 8.58
N PHE A 115 16.53 -22.49 7.57
CA PHE A 115 17.26 -23.75 7.59
C PHE A 115 18.77 -23.52 7.63
N PRO A 116 19.53 -24.45 8.25
CA PRO A 116 21.00 -24.40 8.23
C PRO A 116 21.56 -24.34 6.79
N PRO A 117 22.73 -23.69 6.59
CA PRO A 117 23.42 -23.69 5.30
C PRO A 117 23.85 -25.11 4.90
N GLY A 118 23.97 -25.36 3.59
CA GLY A 118 24.49 -26.62 3.04
C GLY A 118 23.49 -27.76 2.91
N LEU A 119 22.20 -27.51 3.17
CA LEU A 119 21.11 -28.45 2.89
C LEU A 119 20.72 -28.43 1.40
N ALA A 120 20.34 -29.59 0.86
CA ALA A 120 19.83 -29.68 -0.50
C ALA A 120 18.42 -29.09 -0.60
N GLU A 121 18.13 -28.39 -1.70
CA GLU A 121 16.82 -27.76 -1.92
C GLU A 121 15.67 -28.77 -1.87
N GLU A 122 15.88 -29.97 -2.44
CA GLU A 122 14.88 -31.04 -2.48
C GLU A 122 14.51 -31.55 -1.08
N ASP A 123 15.50 -31.64 -0.18
CA ASP A 123 15.27 -32.05 1.21
C ASP A 123 14.41 -31.02 1.95
N ILE A 124 14.63 -29.72 1.67
CA ILE A 124 13.84 -28.65 2.28
C ILE A 124 12.42 -28.64 1.72
N ARG A 125 12.24 -28.75 0.40
CA ARG A 125 10.90 -28.74 -0.23
C ARG A 125 10.06 -29.94 0.21
N SER A 126 10.67 -31.11 0.32
CA SER A 126 9.98 -32.33 0.74
C SER A 126 9.75 -32.40 2.26
N SER A 127 10.38 -31.51 3.03
CA SER A 127 10.27 -31.55 4.48
C SER A 127 8.94 -31.06 5.05
N LEU A 128 8.21 -30.22 4.32
CA LEU A 128 7.01 -29.57 4.84
C LEU A 128 5.75 -30.42 4.61
N GLU A 129 5.11 -30.81 5.70
CA GLU A 129 3.75 -31.37 5.75
C GLU A 129 2.78 -30.30 6.31
N VAL A 130 1.79 -29.89 5.51
CA VAL A 130 0.74 -28.96 5.93
C VAL A 130 -0.63 -29.57 5.67
N ALA A 131 -1.59 -29.35 6.57
CA ALA A 131 -2.96 -29.80 6.41
C ALA A 131 -3.93 -28.61 6.31
N GLY A 132 -4.58 -28.41 5.16
CA GLY A 132 -5.63 -27.39 5.00
C GLY A 132 -5.71 -26.58 3.68
N GLY A 133 -4.96 -26.92 2.62
CA GLY A 133 -5.03 -26.19 1.34
C GLY A 133 -4.16 -24.93 1.28
N GLU A 134 -3.14 -24.87 2.13
CA GLU A 134 -2.15 -23.80 2.24
C GLU A 134 -1.13 -23.83 1.09
N VAL A 135 -0.48 -22.69 0.86
CA VAL A 135 0.50 -22.53 -0.23
C VAL A 135 1.88 -22.31 0.36
N ALA A 136 2.83 -23.20 0.06
CA ALA A 136 4.22 -23.07 0.45
C ALA A 136 5.07 -22.52 -0.71
N ALA A 137 5.98 -21.58 -0.41
CA ALA A 137 6.94 -21.03 -1.35
C ALA A 137 8.35 -21.05 -0.71
N LEU A 138 9.34 -21.55 -1.45
CA LEU A 138 10.73 -21.57 -1.02
C LEU A 138 11.46 -20.34 -1.58
N ASN A 139 12.09 -19.58 -0.70
CA ASN A 139 12.89 -18.41 -1.03
C ASN A 139 14.34 -18.60 -0.57
N LEU A 140 15.27 -17.97 -1.29
CA LEU A 140 16.69 -17.87 -0.91
C LEU A 140 16.94 -16.42 -0.47
N TYR A 141 17.48 -16.24 0.73
CA TYR A 141 17.84 -14.91 1.27
C TYR A 141 19.29 -14.92 1.72
N GLU A 142 20.10 -14.01 1.17
CA GLU A 142 21.56 -14.02 1.24
C GLU A 142 22.11 -15.34 0.65
N GLU A 143 23.25 -15.32 -0.04
CA GLU A 143 23.71 -16.43 -0.90
C GLU A 143 23.93 -17.80 -0.19
N ASP A 144 23.66 -17.89 1.12
CA ASP A 144 24.02 -19.00 1.99
C ASP A 144 22.85 -19.60 2.81
N ARG A 145 21.64 -19.03 2.81
CA ARG A 145 20.53 -19.51 3.67
C ARG A 145 19.24 -19.79 2.92
N TRP A 146 18.66 -20.97 3.20
CA TRP A 146 17.35 -21.35 2.72
C TRP A 146 16.25 -20.88 3.68
N VAL A 147 15.23 -20.23 3.12
CA VAL A 147 14.08 -19.73 3.88
C VAL A 147 12.78 -20.23 3.23
N LEU A 148 12.06 -21.09 3.92
CA LEU A 148 10.74 -21.54 3.46
C LEU A 148 9.66 -20.63 4.04
N SER A 149 8.89 -20.01 3.16
CA SER A 149 7.74 -19.18 3.52
C SER A 149 6.45 -19.94 3.25
N LEU A 150 5.67 -20.21 4.29
CA LEU A 150 4.36 -20.84 4.19
C LEU A 150 3.26 -19.79 4.33
N ARG A 151 2.43 -19.63 3.29
CA ARG A 151 1.22 -18.80 3.33
C ARG A 151 0.04 -19.61 3.85
N LEU A 152 -0.40 -19.28 5.05
CA LEU A 152 -1.64 -19.74 5.64
C LEU A 152 -2.78 -18.87 5.13
N GLY A 153 -3.76 -19.48 4.45
CA GLY A 153 -4.96 -18.77 4.00
C GLY A 153 -5.85 -18.32 5.17
N PRO A 154 -6.83 -17.45 4.91
CA PRO A 154 -7.83 -17.07 5.91
C PRO A 154 -8.57 -18.30 6.46
N ALA A 155 -8.79 -18.32 7.77
CA ALA A 155 -9.51 -19.36 8.50
C ALA A 155 -10.46 -18.73 9.52
N ALA A 156 -11.45 -19.50 9.99
CA ALA A 156 -12.29 -19.04 11.09
C ALA A 156 -11.46 -19.00 12.40
N PRO A 157 -11.59 -17.94 13.23
CA PRO A 157 -11.02 -17.95 14.57
C PRO A 157 -11.46 -19.19 15.37
N GLY A 158 -10.54 -19.79 16.11
CA GLY A 158 -10.69 -21.07 16.81
C GLY A 158 -10.33 -22.31 15.98
N THR A 159 -10.01 -22.16 14.69
CA THR A 159 -9.51 -23.28 13.86
C THR A 159 -8.13 -23.71 14.33
N GLU A 160 -7.81 -25.00 14.25
CA GLU A 160 -6.46 -25.52 14.47
C GLU A 160 -5.81 -25.88 13.13
N THR A 161 -4.61 -25.35 12.88
CA THR A 161 -3.79 -25.70 11.71
C THR A 161 -2.54 -26.43 12.19
N THR A 162 -2.25 -27.60 11.62
CA THR A 162 -1.01 -28.32 11.92
C THR A 162 0.00 -28.10 10.81
N VAL A 163 1.19 -27.63 11.18
CA VAL A 163 2.34 -27.48 10.28
C VAL A 163 3.47 -28.34 10.81
N ARG A 164 4.07 -29.20 9.99
CA ARG A 164 5.16 -30.08 10.41
C ARG A 164 6.30 -30.06 9.40
N VAL A 165 7.52 -30.03 9.90
CA VAL A 165 8.76 -30.09 9.14
C VAL A 165 9.47 -31.38 9.53
N ARG A 166 9.64 -32.30 8.57
CA ARG A 166 10.25 -33.62 8.75
C ARG A 166 11.33 -33.89 7.72
N GLY A 167 12.44 -34.52 8.10
CA GLY A 167 13.48 -34.92 7.15
C GLY A 167 14.87 -34.48 7.58
N PRO A 168 15.90 -34.63 6.73
CA PRO A 168 17.30 -34.36 7.07
C PRO A 168 17.61 -32.85 7.08
N VAL A 169 16.76 -32.04 7.68
CA VAL A 169 16.82 -30.58 7.65
C VAL A 169 17.36 -29.97 8.95
N GLY A 170 17.81 -30.80 9.88
CA GLY A 170 18.53 -30.37 11.08
C GLY A 170 19.98 -29.98 10.79
N GLN A 171 20.65 -29.45 11.81
CA GLN A 171 22.07 -29.07 11.70
C GLN A 171 22.92 -30.25 11.22
N GLY A 172 23.69 -30.06 10.14
CA GLY A 172 24.52 -31.11 9.55
C GLY A 172 23.74 -32.24 8.88
N GLY A 173 22.49 -32.01 8.48
CA GLY A 173 21.64 -33.02 7.82
C GLY A 173 20.95 -34.00 8.77
N ALA A 174 20.93 -33.68 10.07
CA ALA A 174 20.27 -34.52 11.06
C ALA A 174 18.74 -34.60 10.80
N PRO A 175 18.09 -35.74 11.08
CA PRO A 175 16.64 -35.85 11.00
C PRO A 175 15.99 -34.89 11.99
N ALA A 176 15.12 -34.01 11.49
CA ALA A 176 14.26 -33.16 12.27
C ALA A 176 12.82 -33.68 12.21
N ASP A 177 12.10 -33.52 13.30
CA ASP A 177 10.65 -33.73 13.38
C ASP A 177 10.06 -32.62 14.25
N LEU A 178 9.80 -31.49 13.61
CA LEU A 178 9.32 -30.26 14.23
C LEU A 178 7.88 -30.04 13.81
N GLY A 179 7.00 -29.63 14.71
CA GLY A 179 5.67 -29.22 14.30
C GLY A 179 4.96 -28.27 15.25
N PHE A 180 3.98 -27.58 14.69
CA PHE A 180 3.15 -26.60 15.35
C PHE A 180 1.69 -27.03 15.26
N ARG A 181 0.99 -26.97 16.38
CA ARG A 181 -0.46 -26.82 16.41
C ARG A 181 -0.76 -25.34 16.58
N LEU A 182 -1.23 -24.73 15.50
CA LEU A 182 -1.54 -23.31 15.45
C LEU A 182 -3.01 -23.10 15.76
N LEU A 183 -3.30 -22.48 16.90
CA LEU A 183 -4.63 -21.96 17.18
C LEU A 183 -4.81 -20.65 16.41
N ARG A 184 -5.77 -20.63 15.49
CA ARG A 184 -6.09 -19.47 14.64
C ARG A 184 -6.91 -18.47 15.46
N GLU A 185 -6.40 -17.27 15.69
CA GLU A 185 -7.09 -16.22 16.46
C GLU A 185 -7.12 -14.91 15.68
N ALA A 186 -8.13 -14.07 15.87
CA ALA A 186 -8.15 -12.75 15.24
C ALA A 186 -6.93 -11.92 15.68
N SER A 187 -6.33 -11.18 14.76
CA SER A 187 -5.20 -10.31 15.09
C SER A 187 -5.56 -9.28 16.18
N PRO A 188 -4.64 -8.96 17.11
CA PRO A 188 -4.86 -7.92 18.10
C PRO A 188 -5.10 -6.57 17.42
N THR A 189 -6.01 -5.78 17.99
CA THR A 189 -6.31 -4.43 17.54
C THR A 189 -5.65 -3.38 18.44
N VAL A 190 -5.49 -2.18 17.91
CA VAL A 190 -5.11 -0.97 18.65
C VAL A 190 -6.15 0.12 18.45
N ALA A 191 -6.66 0.67 19.56
CA ALA A 191 -7.52 1.84 19.54
C ALA A 191 -6.67 3.08 19.79
N VAL A 192 -6.79 4.08 18.91
CA VAL A 192 -6.11 5.37 19.06
C VAL A 192 -7.15 6.44 19.38
N GLU A 193 -6.89 7.20 20.43
CA GLU A 193 -7.68 8.34 20.84
C GLU A 193 -6.81 9.59 20.94
N VAL A 194 -7.40 10.74 20.68
CA VAL A 194 -6.72 12.04 20.71
C VAL A 194 -7.49 13.01 21.59
N GLN A 195 -6.74 13.85 22.30
CA GLN A 195 -7.24 14.97 23.08
C GLN A 195 -6.51 16.24 22.63
N ALA A 196 -7.25 17.25 22.15
CA ALA A 196 -6.71 18.56 21.85
C ALA A 196 -6.96 19.53 23.02
N GLY A 197 -5.90 20.12 23.56
CA GLY A 197 -5.92 20.92 24.79
C GLY A 197 -6.56 20.15 25.95
N ASP A 198 -7.51 20.80 26.63
CA ASP A 198 -8.32 20.20 27.70
C ASP A 198 -9.67 19.65 27.21
N GLY A 199 -9.82 19.42 25.90
CA GLY A 199 -11.03 18.87 25.30
C GLY A 199 -11.31 17.42 25.74
N PRO A 200 -12.44 16.82 25.34
CA PRO A 200 -12.69 15.41 25.59
C PRO A 200 -11.75 14.51 24.76
N TRP A 201 -11.45 13.33 25.29
CA TRP A 201 -10.89 12.24 24.49
C TRP A 201 -11.90 11.82 23.43
N ARG A 202 -11.42 11.61 22.21
CA ARG A 202 -12.23 11.08 21.11
C ARG A 202 -11.41 10.12 20.26
N PRO A 203 -12.05 9.20 19.53
CA PRO A 203 -11.36 8.37 18.55
C PRO A 203 -10.57 9.22 17.55
N HIS A 204 -9.39 8.73 17.20
CA HIS A 204 -8.57 9.29 16.14
C HIS A 204 -9.20 9.01 14.77
N GLU A 205 -9.27 10.03 13.92
CA GLU A 205 -9.57 9.88 12.50
C GLU A 205 -8.27 10.10 11.69
N PRO A 206 -7.71 9.07 11.04
CA PRO A 206 -6.45 9.23 10.30
C PRO A 206 -6.50 10.35 9.26
N GLY A 207 -5.53 11.27 9.29
CA GLY A 207 -5.46 12.46 8.42
C GLY A 207 -6.19 13.69 8.96
N GLU A 208 -6.64 13.65 10.21
CA GLU A 208 -7.32 14.79 10.83
C GLU A 208 -6.39 15.98 11.16
N PHE A 209 -7.01 17.15 11.28
CA PHE A 209 -6.36 18.41 11.64
C PHE A 209 -6.78 18.84 13.03
N LEU A 210 -5.81 18.94 13.93
CA LEU A 210 -5.99 19.45 15.28
C LEU A 210 -5.88 20.97 15.29
N PRO A 211 -6.67 21.66 16.14
CA PRO A 211 -6.48 23.08 16.37
C PRO A 211 -5.09 23.35 16.97
N PRO A 212 -4.53 24.55 16.77
CA PRO A 212 -3.25 24.91 17.39
C PRO A 212 -3.30 24.80 18.92
N GLY A 213 -2.25 24.21 19.50
CA GLY A 213 -2.09 24.06 20.95
C GLY A 213 -1.67 22.64 21.35
N PRO A 214 -1.57 22.35 22.67
CA PRO A 214 -1.17 21.05 23.17
C PRO A 214 -2.10 19.94 22.69
N ALA A 215 -1.55 18.75 22.46
CA ALA A 215 -2.32 17.55 22.14
C ALA A 215 -1.82 16.35 22.96
N ARG A 216 -2.69 15.36 23.14
CA ARG A 216 -2.31 14.05 23.68
C ARG A 216 -2.85 12.95 22.78
N VAL A 217 -2.06 11.90 22.62
CA VAL A 217 -2.41 10.67 21.89
C VAL A 217 -2.38 9.52 22.87
N ARG A 218 -3.46 8.72 22.89
CA ARG A 218 -3.55 7.50 23.68
C ARG A 218 -3.70 6.31 22.73
N ALA A 219 -2.79 5.35 22.80
CA ALA A 219 -2.86 4.10 22.06
C ALA A 219 -3.13 2.96 23.05
N THR A 220 -4.27 2.28 22.89
CA THR A 220 -4.69 1.16 23.73
C THR A 220 -4.75 -0.12 22.91
N PHE A 221 -3.88 -1.07 23.25
CA PHE A 221 -3.79 -2.38 22.64
C PHE A 221 -4.82 -3.33 23.28
N SER A 222 -5.49 -4.12 22.44
CA SER A 222 -6.46 -5.12 22.91
C SER A 222 -5.83 -6.14 23.87
N HIS A 223 -4.54 -6.43 23.69
CA HIS A 223 -3.76 -7.39 24.47
C HIS A 223 -2.44 -6.76 24.96
N ALA A 224 -1.83 -7.36 25.98
CA ALA A 224 -0.51 -6.94 26.45
C ALA A 224 0.53 -7.16 25.36
N LEU A 225 1.39 -6.15 25.15
CA LEU A 225 2.48 -6.23 24.19
C LEU A 225 3.63 -7.06 24.75
N ALA A 226 4.37 -7.73 23.86
CA ALA A 226 5.67 -8.25 24.21
C ALA A 226 6.60 -7.09 24.62
N ALA A 227 7.56 -7.34 25.53
CA ALA A 227 8.46 -6.30 26.04
C ALA A 227 9.21 -5.55 24.92
N HIS A 228 9.69 -6.28 23.91
CA HIS A 228 10.35 -5.69 22.74
C HIS A 228 9.39 -4.85 21.89
N ALA A 229 8.13 -5.26 21.76
CA ALA A 229 7.12 -4.53 21.01
C ALA A 229 6.73 -3.23 21.74
N ALA A 230 6.67 -3.23 23.07
CA ALA A 230 6.46 -2.01 23.86
C ALA A 230 7.57 -0.96 23.62
N ASP A 231 8.83 -1.41 23.53
CA ASP A 231 9.95 -0.54 23.14
C ASP A 231 9.87 -0.07 21.69
N GLN A 232 9.42 -0.93 20.75
CA GLN A 232 9.18 -0.56 19.36
C GLN A 232 8.11 0.53 19.23
N VAL A 233 7.01 0.47 19.99
CA VAL A 233 5.99 1.53 19.98
C VAL A 233 6.60 2.85 20.40
N ARG A 234 7.35 2.86 21.51
CA ARG A 234 8.04 4.07 21.98
C ARG A 234 8.99 4.60 20.91
N LEU A 235 9.81 3.74 20.33
CA LEU A 235 10.75 4.11 19.26
C LEU A 235 10.03 4.64 18.01
N ALA A 236 8.88 4.10 17.64
CA ALA A 236 8.11 4.56 16.50
C ALA A 236 7.64 6.01 16.68
N PHE A 237 7.19 6.39 17.88
CA PHE A 237 6.91 7.79 18.21
C PHE A 237 8.20 8.65 18.25
N GLU A 238 9.24 8.22 18.96
CA GLU A 238 10.49 8.99 19.09
C GLU A 238 11.20 9.23 17.74
N SER A 239 11.09 8.29 16.82
CA SER A 239 11.75 8.34 15.51
C SER A 239 10.94 9.08 14.44
N ALA A 240 9.66 9.37 14.71
CA ALA A 240 8.76 10.05 13.78
C ALA A 240 9.37 11.41 13.34
N PRO A 241 9.39 11.73 12.03
CA PRO A 241 10.07 12.92 11.49
C PRO A 241 9.69 14.25 12.18
N GLY A 242 8.44 14.39 12.64
CA GLY A 242 7.98 15.58 13.37
C GLY A 242 8.40 15.65 14.85
N ILE A 243 8.74 14.52 15.48
CA ILE A 243 9.00 14.46 16.93
C ILE A 243 10.45 14.80 17.28
N ARG A 244 11.43 14.54 16.40
CA ARG A 244 12.87 14.76 16.69
C ARG A 244 13.28 16.19 17.06
N GLY A 245 12.40 17.17 16.85
CA GLY A 245 12.60 18.58 17.22
C GLY A 245 11.50 19.18 18.09
N ALA A 246 10.50 18.40 18.50
CA ALA A 246 9.35 18.88 19.28
C ALA A 246 9.47 18.42 20.75
N PRO A 247 8.96 19.19 21.73
CA PRO A 247 8.84 18.70 23.10
C PRO A 247 7.76 17.61 23.17
N TYR A 248 8.07 16.48 23.80
CA TYR A 248 7.11 15.40 24.02
C TYR A 248 7.38 14.67 25.35
N HIS A 249 6.36 13.99 25.86
CA HIS A 249 6.48 13.04 26.96
C HIS A 249 5.75 11.75 26.63
N ILE A 250 6.41 10.60 26.82
CA ILE A 250 5.84 9.28 26.59
C ILE A 250 5.79 8.54 27.92
N SER A 251 4.63 7.97 28.25
CA SER A 251 4.44 7.16 29.45
C SER A 251 3.51 5.97 29.19
N TRP A 252 3.77 4.85 29.86
CA TRP A 252 2.86 3.72 29.91
C TRP A 252 1.93 3.88 31.11
N LEU A 253 0.61 3.85 30.87
CA LEU A 253 -0.40 3.89 31.94
C LEU A 253 -0.62 2.50 32.54
N ASP A 254 -0.48 1.46 31.71
CA ASP A 254 -0.53 0.04 32.05
C ASP A 254 0.22 -0.78 30.98
N SER A 255 0.14 -2.11 31.01
CA SER A 255 0.80 -3.00 30.03
C SER A 255 0.21 -2.97 28.61
N ARG A 256 -0.84 -2.18 28.39
CA ARG A 256 -1.59 -2.10 27.13
C ARG A 256 -1.82 -0.67 26.64
N THR A 257 -1.48 0.34 27.42
CA THR A 257 -1.89 1.72 27.14
C THR A 257 -0.70 2.66 27.19
N LEU A 258 -0.34 3.19 26.02
CA LEU A 258 0.66 4.25 25.87
C LEU A 258 -0.03 5.61 25.84
N LEU A 259 0.50 6.57 26.57
CA LEU A 259 0.14 7.98 26.50
C LEU A 259 1.33 8.78 25.96
N VAL A 260 1.06 9.57 24.93
CA VAL A 260 2.01 10.53 24.35
C VAL A 260 1.44 11.93 24.54
N GLU A 261 2.16 12.78 25.26
CA GLU A 261 1.82 14.18 25.46
C GLU A 261 2.70 15.06 24.58
N LEU A 262 2.05 15.95 23.83
CA LEU A 262 2.67 16.85 22.86
C LEU A 262 2.29 18.29 23.26
N PRO A 263 3.06 18.96 24.14
CA PRO A 263 2.80 20.35 24.50
C PRO A 263 2.79 21.29 23.30
N GLU A 264 3.65 21.00 22.32
CA GLU A 264 3.73 21.68 21.03
C GLU A 264 3.76 20.61 19.94
N PRO A 265 2.59 20.13 19.46
CA PRO A 265 2.53 19.07 18.48
C PRO A 265 3.17 19.53 17.15
N PRO A 266 3.87 18.63 16.44
CA PRO A 266 4.47 18.97 15.16
C PRO A 266 3.43 19.25 14.07
N PRO A 267 3.83 19.85 12.94
CA PRO A 267 2.94 20.08 11.79
C PRO A 267 2.29 18.80 11.26
N ALA A 268 3.04 17.69 11.26
CA ALA A 268 2.55 16.35 11.01
C ALA A 268 3.20 15.32 11.96
N LEU A 269 2.40 14.34 12.40
CA LEU A 269 2.82 13.18 13.16
C LEU A 269 2.25 11.92 12.50
N PHE A 270 3.14 11.12 11.94
CA PHE A 270 2.82 9.80 11.40
C PHE A 270 3.52 8.72 12.21
N VAL A 271 2.75 7.72 12.67
CA VAL A 271 3.26 6.55 13.37
C VAL A 271 2.50 5.32 12.89
N ASP A 272 3.23 4.33 12.39
CA ASP A 272 2.70 3.02 12.04
C ASP A 272 2.78 2.09 13.26
N LEU A 273 1.63 1.64 13.73
CA LEU A 273 1.46 0.71 14.86
C LEU A 273 1.01 -0.67 14.38
N ARG A 274 1.08 -0.94 13.08
CA ARG A 274 0.92 -2.28 12.53
C ARG A 274 2.15 -3.13 12.89
N TRP A 275 1.95 -4.44 12.88
CA TRP A 275 2.98 -5.45 13.07
C TRP A 275 3.62 -5.51 14.47
N LEU A 276 2.96 -4.94 15.48
CA LEU A 276 3.42 -5.00 16.87
C LEU A 276 2.97 -6.30 17.52
N GLU A 277 3.92 -7.02 18.13
CA GLU A 277 3.70 -8.33 18.73
C GLU A 277 3.06 -8.26 20.14
N ASP A 278 2.01 -9.04 20.37
CA ASP A 278 1.48 -9.32 21.71
C ASP A 278 2.37 -10.33 22.47
N GLU A 279 2.12 -10.55 23.76
CA GLU A 279 2.94 -11.50 24.55
C GLU A 279 2.95 -12.94 24.01
N ARG A 280 2.02 -13.30 23.12
CA ARG A 280 1.79 -14.63 22.55
C ARG A 280 2.33 -14.78 21.13
N GLY A 281 2.82 -13.70 20.50
CA GLY A 281 3.37 -13.75 19.14
C GLY A 281 2.42 -13.26 18.05
N LEU A 282 1.21 -12.79 18.38
CA LEU A 282 0.27 -12.25 17.38
C LEU A 282 0.57 -10.78 17.10
N THR A 283 0.50 -10.39 15.83
CA THR A 283 0.81 -9.04 15.39
C THR A 283 -0.44 -8.22 15.09
N THR A 284 -0.41 -6.94 15.46
CA THR A 284 -1.42 -5.97 15.03
C THR A 284 -1.42 -5.84 13.49
N ARG A 285 -2.59 -5.63 12.89
CA ARG A 285 -2.74 -5.46 11.43
C ARG A 285 -3.14 -4.06 11.01
N GLU A 286 -3.74 -3.33 11.94
CA GLU A 286 -4.21 -1.97 11.78
C GLU A 286 -3.63 -1.13 12.92
N GLY A 287 -3.68 0.19 12.75
CA GLY A 287 -3.13 1.13 13.71
C GLY A 287 -2.21 2.11 13.02
N VAL A 288 -2.77 3.20 12.53
CA VAL A 288 -2.00 4.33 12.01
C VAL A 288 -2.39 5.55 12.82
N VAL A 289 -1.39 6.23 13.36
CA VAL A 289 -1.55 7.60 13.86
C VAL A 289 -1.12 8.51 12.72
N ASN A 290 -2.02 9.33 12.21
CA ASN A 290 -1.70 10.34 11.20
C ASN A 290 -2.40 11.66 11.56
N LEU A 291 -1.68 12.54 12.25
CA LEU A 291 -2.19 13.77 12.81
C LEU A 291 -1.50 14.97 12.18
N HIS A 292 -2.28 16.01 11.90
CA HIS A 292 -1.78 17.29 11.43
C HIS A 292 -2.21 18.42 12.36
N THR A 293 -1.46 19.53 12.36
CA THR A 293 -1.84 20.74 13.09
C THR A 293 -2.04 21.90 12.11
N GLY A 294 -3.02 22.75 12.40
CA GLY A 294 -3.31 23.93 11.58
C GLY A 294 -4.42 23.70 10.54
N GLU A 295 -4.31 24.39 9.40
CA GLU A 295 -5.34 24.33 8.35
C GLU A 295 -5.10 23.18 7.37
N PRO A 296 -6.16 22.47 6.93
CA PRO A 296 -6.06 21.48 5.87
C PRO A 296 -5.49 22.06 4.57
N PRO A 297 -4.70 21.30 3.80
CA PRO A 297 -4.16 21.78 2.55
C PRO A 297 -5.27 21.94 1.50
N ARG A 298 -5.08 22.93 0.63
CA ARG A 298 -5.96 23.22 -0.51
C ARG A 298 -5.18 23.17 -1.80
N LEU A 299 -5.85 22.79 -2.88
CA LEU A 299 -5.33 22.88 -4.23
C LEU A 299 -5.61 24.26 -4.78
N VAL A 300 -4.62 24.83 -5.45
CA VAL A 300 -4.69 26.17 -6.03
C VAL A 300 -4.16 26.10 -7.46
N ALA A 301 -4.90 26.66 -8.41
CA ALA A 301 -4.37 27.00 -9.72
C ALA A 301 -3.69 28.37 -9.62
N LEU A 302 -2.42 28.42 -10.00
CA LEU A 302 -1.66 29.67 -10.12
C LEU A 302 -1.61 30.08 -11.59
N ASP A 303 -2.10 31.26 -11.92
CA ASP A 303 -1.81 31.90 -13.20
C ASP A 303 -0.38 32.48 -13.13
N PRO A 304 0.59 31.87 -13.84
CA PRO A 304 1.98 32.30 -13.79
C PRO A 304 2.18 33.73 -14.34
N ALA A 305 1.31 34.21 -15.23
CA ALA A 305 1.47 35.52 -15.85
C ALA A 305 1.05 36.66 -14.91
N THR A 306 0.03 36.43 -14.08
CA THR A 306 -0.53 37.45 -13.18
C THR A 306 -0.18 37.22 -11.71
N GLY A 307 0.29 36.02 -11.35
CA GLY A 307 0.45 35.58 -9.97
C GLY A 307 -0.88 35.36 -9.25
N ARG A 308 -1.99 35.34 -9.99
CA ARG A 308 -3.31 35.14 -9.39
C ARG A 308 -3.51 33.68 -9.02
N GLU A 309 -3.96 33.47 -7.81
CA GLU A 309 -4.33 32.15 -7.28
C GLU A 309 -5.86 31.96 -7.33
N GLU A 310 -6.29 30.79 -7.77
CA GLU A 310 -7.67 30.32 -7.75
C GLU A 310 -7.76 29.00 -6.99
N GLU A 311 -8.63 28.94 -5.98
CA GLU A 311 -8.81 27.74 -5.17
C GLU A 311 -9.60 26.67 -5.94
N LEU A 312 -9.06 25.45 -6.01
CA LEU A 312 -9.66 24.28 -6.70
C LEU A 312 -10.31 23.29 -5.72
N GLY A 313 -10.27 23.61 -4.43
CA GLY A 313 -10.84 22.80 -3.34
C GLY A 313 -9.79 22.07 -2.49
N PRO A 314 -10.20 21.05 -1.73
CA PRO A 314 -9.32 20.36 -0.79
C PRO A 314 -8.22 19.59 -1.52
N ALA A 315 -7.01 19.59 -0.95
CA ALA A 315 -5.92 18.74 -1.40
C ALA A 315 -5.90 17.44 -0.57
N PRO A 316 -5.58 16.30 -1.20
CA PRO A 316 -5.19 15.14 -0.43
C PRO A 316 -3.85 15.38 0.28
N LEU A 317 -3.64 14.66 1.38
CA LEU A 317 -2.38 14.64 2.11
C LEU A 317 -1.35 13.78 1.38
N ASP A 318 -0.06 14.08 1.55
CA ASP A 318 1.03 13.20 1.11
C ASP A 318 0.98 12.83 -0.38
N ILE A 319 0.92 13.85 -1.23
CA ILE A 319 0.96 13.67 -2.69
C ILE A 319 2.34 13.15 -3.10
N LEU A 320 2.38 11.95 -3.66
CA LEU A 320 3.60 11.27 -4.08
C LEU A 320 3.92 11.54 -5.55
N TRP A 321 2.89 11.56 -6.38
CA TRP A 321 3.04 11.60 -7.83
C TRP A 321 1.87 12.33 -8.49
N THR A 322 2.13 12.97 -9.63
CA THR A 322 1.12 13.66 -10.43
C THR A 322 1.38 13.50 -11.92
N THR A 323 0.31 13.55 -12.72
CA THR A 323 0.38 13.65 -14.19
C THR A 323 -0.73 14.56 -14.70
N LEU A 324 -0.45 15.22 -15.82
CA LEU A 324 -1.36 16.15 -16.47
C LEU A 324 -1.89 15.51 -17.75
N SER A 325 -3.18 15.70 -18.04
CA SER A 325 -3.72 15.40 -19.36
C SER A 325 -3.03 16.28 -20.43
N PRO A 326 -2.87 15.80 -21.67
CA PRO A 326 -2.20 16.57 -22.72
C PRO A 326 -2.82 17.95 -23.00
N ASP A 327 -4.11 18.12 -22.75
CA ASP A 327 -4.85 19.38 -22.90
C ASP A 327 -4.77 20.30 -21.65
N GLY A 328 -4.13 19.84 -20.58
CA GLY A 328 -3.99 20.59 -19.32
C GLY A 328 -5.25 20.68 -18.47
N ARG A 329 -6.35 20.06 -18.90
CA ARG A 329 -7.65 20.14 -18.22
C ARG A 329 -7.71 19.30 -16.95
N TRP A 330 -7.04 18.16 -16.94
CA TRP A 330 -7.11 17.20 -15.85
C TRP A 330 -5.74 16.97 -15.24
N VAL A 331 -5.68 16.97 -13.91
CA VAL A 331 -4.53 16.49 -13.16
C VAL A 331 -4.93 15.20 -12.45
N ALA A 332 -4.17 14.12 -12.63
CA ALA A 332 -4.24 12.96 -11.76
C ALA A 332 -3.15 13.06 -10.70
N MET A 333 -3.49 12.68 -9.48
CA MET A 333 -2.58 12.69 -8.34
C MET A 333 -2.68 11.37 -7.59
N GLU A 334 -1.54 10.80 -7.22
CA GLU A 334 -1.46 9.74 -6.23
C GLU A 334 -1.10 10.34 -4.88
N ALA A 335 -1.87 9.98 -3.86
CA ALA A 335 -1.67 10.42 -2.49
C ALA A 335 -1.74 9.23 -1.54
N LEU A 336 -0.93 9.23 -0.47
CA LEU A 336 -1.02 8.17 0.55
C LEU A 336 -2.36 8.26 1.27
N ARG A 337 -3.07 7.13 1.33
CA ARG A 337 -4.30 7.02 2.07
C ARG A 337 -4.03 7.35 3.55
N PRO A 338 -4.79 8.25 4.19
CA PRO A 338 -4.51 8.65 5.58
C PRO A 338 -4.47 7.51 6.59
N SER A 339 -5.26 6.46 6.37
CA SER A 339 -5.35 5.28 7.24
C SER A 339 -4.35 4.17 6.91
N SER A 340 -3.42 4.38 5.97
CA SER A 340 -2.46 3.36 5.54
C SER A 340 -1.06 3.96 5.43
N ALA A 341 -0.03 3.14 5.66
CA ALA A 341 1.34 3.54 5.37
C ALA A 341 1.71 3.36 3.88
N ASP A 342 1.02 2.45 3.18
CA ASP A 342 1.48 1.94 1.88
C ASP A 342 0.45 2.16 0.76
N GLU A 343 -0.84 2.19 1.12
CA GLU A 343 -1.91 2.32 0.13
C GLU A 343 -2.04 3.75 -0.37
N ARG A 344 -2.39 3.88 -1.64
CA ARG A 344 -2.54 5.15 -2.34
C ARG A 344 -3.95 5.30 -2.85
N ASP A 345 -4.47 6.51 -2.73
CA ASP A 345 -5.71 6.92 -3.38
C ASP A 345 -5.35 7.75 -4.62
N VAL A 346 -6.11 7.55 -5.70
CA VAL A 346 -6.01 8.36 -6.92
C VAL A 346 -7.05 9.46 -6.89
N TRP A 347 -6.59 10.70 -7.08
CA TRP A 347 -7.41 11.89 -7.17
C TRP A 347 -7.36 12.48 -8.58
N LEU A 348 -8.46 13.09 -9.02
CA LEU A 348 -8.56 13.86 -10.25
C LEU A 348 -8.95 15.31 -9.95
N VAL A 349 -8.29 16.25 -10.61
CA VAL A 349 -8.61 17.68 -10.55
C VAL A 349 -9.04 18.15 -11.93
N ASP A 350 -10.27 18.63 -12.06
CA ASP A 350 -10.70 19.41 -13.23
C ASP A 350 -10.22 20.85 -13.02
N THR A 351 -9.17 21.24 -13.74
CA THR A 351 -8.55 22.56 -13.62
C THR A 351 -9.45 23.66 -14.16
N ALA A 352 -10.30 23.35 -15.13
CA ALA A 352 -11.23 24.31 -15.71
C ALA A 352 -12.45 24.54 -14.81
N ALA A 353 -12.91 23.50 -14.11
CA ALA A 353 -14.03 23.60 -13.17
C ALA A 353 -13.58 23.96 -11.73
N GLY A 354 -12.28 23.96 -11.46
CA GLY A 354 -11.73 24.20 -10.13
C GLY A 354 -12.22 23.19 -9.10
N ARG A 355 -12.21 21.89 -9.46
CA ARG A 355 -12.76 20.84 -8.59
C ARG A 355 -11.85 19.63 -8.52
N ALA A 356 -11.52 19.22 -7.30
CA ALA A 356 -10.88 17.94 -7.01
C ALA A 356 -11.88 16.85 -6.60
N MET A 357 -11.60 15.60 -6.95
CA MET A 357 -12.35 14.44 -6.52
C MET A 357 -11.43 13.23 -6.29
N LYS A 358 -11.71 12.49 -5.21
CA LYS A 358 -11.19 11.13 -5.04
C LYS A 358 -11.89 10.21 -6.03
N THR A 359 -11.14 9.31 -6.65
CA THR A 359 -11.67 8.30 -7.58
C THR A 359 -11.68 6.91 -6.95
N ASP A 360 -12.33 5.97 -7.61
CA ASP A 360 -12.27 4.54 -7.26
C ASP A 360 -11.11 3.81 -7.94
N LEU A 361 -10.22 4.54 -8.64
CA LEU A 361 -9.06 3.95 -9.30
C LEU A 361 -8.04 3.45 -8.27
N GLU A 362 -7.53 2.24 -8.48
CA GLU A 362 -6.30 1.77 -7.84
C GLU A 362 -5.09 2.47 -8.49
N ALA A 363 -4.11 2.89 -7.67
CA ALA A 363 -2.89 3.53 -8.17
C ALA A 363 -2.05 2.57 -9.02
N SER A 364 -1.33 3.11 -10.01
CA SER A 364 -0.41 2.33 -10.82
C SER A 364 0.92 2.10 -10.08
N PRO A 365 1.43 0.86 -10.02
CA PRO A 365 2.81 0.62 -9.57
C PRO A 365 3.87 0.96 -10.63
N TYR A 366 3.45 1.23 -11.86
CA TYR A 366 4.33 1.39 -13.01
C TYR A 366 4.56 2.84 -13.41
N ILE A 367 5.72 3.09 -13.99
CA ILE A 367 6.08 4.35 -14.64
C ILE A 367 6.46 4.02 -16.10
N PRO A 368 5.68 4.47 -17.11
CA PRO A 368 4.35 5.06 -16.99
C PRO A 368 3.30 3.98 -16.65
N GLY A 369 2.20 4.39 -16.02
CA GLY A 369 1.00 3.54 -15.90
C GLY A 369 -0.31 4.30 -15.88
N TYR A 370 -0.27 5.56 -16.33
CA TYR A 370 -1.44 6.42 -16.55
C TYR A 370 -1.40 6.90 -18.00
N TYR A 371 -2.50 6.68 -18.73
CA TYR A 371 -2.61 7.00 -20.15
C TYR A 371 -3.85 7.84 -20.39
N TRP A 372 -3.61 9.09 -20.79
CA TRP A 372 -4.67 10.07 -20.99
C TRP A 372 -5.28 10.00 -22.39
N PHE A 373 -6.61 10.03 -22.41
CA PHE A 373 -7.41 10.24 -23.61
C PHE A 373 -8.33 11.45 -23.38
N PRO A 374 -8.93 12.02 -24.44
CA PRO A 374 -9.78 13.21 -24.31
C PRO A 374 -10.99 13.03 -23.39
N ASP A 375 -11.54 11.81 -23.30
CA ASP A 375 -12.77 11.49 -22.58
C ASP A 375 -12.58 10.48 -21.43
N ARG A 376 -11.38 9.92 -21.29
CA ARG A 376 -11.09 8.87 -20.30
C ARG A 376 -9.63 8.87 -19.85
N LEU A 377 -9.39 8.25 -18.71
CA LEU A 377 -8.07 7.90 -18.21
C LEU A 377 -7.95 6.38 -18.11
N ILE A 378 -6.91 5.80 -18.70
CA ILE A 378 -6.57 4.39 -18.52
C ILE A 378 -5.45 4.28 -17.48
N VAL A 379 -5.62 3.41 -16.50
CA VAL A 379 -4.62 3.14 -15.45
C VAL A 379 -4.26 1.66 -15.46
N ALA A 380 -2.97 1.37 -15.61
CA ALA A 380 -2.42 0.04 -15.44
C ALA A 380 -2.19 -0.22 -13.95
N GLY A 381 -3.16 -0.83 -13.28
CA GLY A 381 -3.06 -1.22 -11.88
C GLY A 381 -2.20 -2.48 -11.68
N TRP A 382 -2.03 -2.88 -10.42
CA TRP A 382 -1.26 -4.08 -10.03
C TRP A 382 -1.76 -5.35 -10.72
N GLU A 383 -3.07 -5.54 -10.72
CA GLU A 383 -3.73 -6.76 -11.23
C GLU A 383 -4.69 -6.48 -12.38
N LYS A 384 -5.07 -5.22 -12.58
CA LYS A 384 -6.21 -4.83 -13.43
C LYS A 384 -5.83 -3.68 -14.33
N LEU A 385 -6.32 -3.73 -15.56
CA LEU A 385 -6.38 -2.57 -16.44
C LEU A 385 -7.69 -1.82 -16.15
N GLN A 386 -7.59 -0.56 -15.78
CA GLN A 386 -8.72 0.24 -15.32
C GLN A 386 -8.99 1.39 -16.30
N GLU A 387 -10.25 1.71 -16.50
CA GLU A 387 -10.71 2.86 -17.27
C GLU A 387 -11.59 3.73 -16.39
N TRP A 388 -11.30 5.04 -16.39
CA TRP A 388 -12.13 6.04 -15.75
C TRP A 388 -12.72 6.97 -16.80
N ASP A 389 -14.06 7.01 -16.87
CA ASP A 389 -14.79 7.94 -17.74
C ASP A 389 -14.75 9.35 -17.11
N LEU A 390 -14.10 10.30 -17.80
CA LEU A 390 -13.92 11.67 -17.28
C LEU A 390 -15.21 12.49 -17.27
N ASN A 391 -16.24 12.07 -18.01
CA ASN A 391 -17.53 12.77 -18.06
C ASN A 391 -18.51 12.20 -17.04
N ARG A 392 -18.53 10.87 -16.88
CA ARG A 392 -19.46 10.17 -15.98
C ARG A 392 -18.89 9.97 -14.58
N HIS A 393 -17.57 10.07 -14.42
CA HIS A 393 -16.85 9.79 -13.18
C HIS A 393 -17.11 8.38 -12.67
N THR A 394 -16.95 7.40 -13.56
CA THR A 394 -17.22 5.99 -13.25
C THR A 394 -16.03 5.14 -13.65
N LEU A 395 -15.67 4.22 -12.77
CA LEU A 395 -14.67 3.18 -13.00
C LEU A 395 -15.27 2.03 -13.82
N ARG A 396 -14.47 1.51 -14.76
CA ARG A 396 -14.67 0.24 -15.43
C ARG A 396 -13.36 -0.54 -15.43
N VAL A 397 -13.41 -1.82 -15.07
CA VAL A 397 -12.26 -2.72 -15.22
C VAL A 397 -12.31 -3.36 -16.60
N LEU A 398 -11.21 -3.22 -17.36
CA LEU A 398 -11.07 -3.80 -18.69
C LEU A 398 -10.65 -5.27 -18.59
N PRO A 399 -11.19 -6.17 -19.44
CA PRO A 399 -10.90 -7.60 -19.40
C PRO A 399 -9.47 -7.88 -19.93
N ALA A 400 -8.51 -7.91 -19.03
CA ALA A 400 -7.10 -8.16 -19.30
C ALA A 400 -6.63 -9.46 -18.62
N ARG A 401 -5.78 -10.26 -19.28
CA ARG A 401 -5.10 -11.40 -18.65
C ARG A 401 -3.65 -11.08 -18.31
N ALA A 402 -3.04 -10.20 -19.09
CA ALA A 402 -1.69 -9.70 -18.85
C ALA A 402 -1.66 -8.49 -17.90
N SER A 403 -0.47 -8.23 -17.35
CA SER A 403 -0.17 -6.96 -16.70
C SER A 403 0.29 -5.96 -17.76
N TYR A 404 -0.32 -4.77 -17.77
CA TYR A 404 -0.09 -3.75 -18.81
C TYR A 404 0.84 -2.64 -18.35
N ALA A 405 2.02 -3.03 -17.88
CA ALA A 405 3.10 -2.16 -17.40
C ALA A 405 3.95 -1.52 -18.52
N GLY A 406 3.48 -1.54 -19.77
CA GLY A 406 4.25 -1.17 -20.96
C GLY A 406 3.77 0.12 -21.63
N PRO A 407 4.41 0.55 -22.73
CA PRO A 407 4.06 1.79 -23.42
C PRO A 407 2.75 1.69 -24.23
N LEU A 408 2.11 2.85 -24.41
CA LEU A 408 1.04 3.05 -25.39
C LEU A 408 1.65 3.20 -26.79
N SER A 409 0.99 2.66 -27.81
CA SER A 409 1.41 2.79 -29.21
C SER A 409 1.34 4.25 -29.68
N PRO A 410 2.11 4.64 -30.71
CA PRO A 410 2.14 6.01 -31.20
C PRO A 410 0.78 6.55 -31.66
N ASP A 411 -0.10 5.68 -32.15
CA ASP A 411 -1.47 6.03 -32.56
C ASP A 411 -2.48 6.05 -31.39
N GLY A 412 -2.04 5.72 -30.18
CA GLY A 412 -2.86 5.69 -28.97
C GLY A 412 -3.80 4.49 -28.87
N ARG A 413 -3.72 3.51 -29.77
CA ARG A 413 -4.69 2.41 -29.83
C ARG A 413 -4.30 1.19 -29.00
N TYR A 414 -3.02 0.85 -28.97
CA TYR A 414 -2.54 -0.41 -28.43
C TYR A 414 -1.70 -0.20 -27.18
N LEU A 415 -1.96 -0.99 -26.14
CA LEU A 415 -1.16 -0.99 -24.93
C LEU A 415 -0.32 -2.26 -24.84
N ALA A 416 0.99 -2.10 -24.68
CA ALA A 416 1.90 -3.22 -24.49
C ALA A 416 1.87 -3.69 -23.03
N GLY A 417 1.93 -5.00 -22.84
CA GLY A 417 1.90 -5.66 -21.54
C GLY A 417 2.68 -6.97 -21.57
N ARG A 418 2.65 -7.67 -20.44
CA ARG A 418 3.46 -8.87 -20.23
C ARG A 418 2.83 -9.87 -19.28
N ILE A 419 3.18 -11.12 -19.48
CA ILE A 419 3.00 -12.23 -18.54
C ILE A 419 4.39 -12.86 -18.34
N LEU A 420 4.82 -13.01 -17.09
CA LEU A 420 6.01 -13.78 -16.75
C LEU A 420 5.52 -15.14 -16.26
N GLU A 421 5.90 -16.21 -16.96
CA GLU A 421 5.37 -17.55 -16.72
C GLU A 421 6.30 -18.38 -15.83
N GLY A 422 5.75 -18.97 -14.76
CA GLY A 422 6.43 -19.98 -13.95
C GLY A 422 7.38 -19.42 -12.89
N PRO A 423 7.89 -20.29 -11.99
CA PRO A 423 8.98 -19.91 -11.09
C PRO A 423 10.22 -19.57 -11.94
N GLU A 424 10.93 -18.51 -11.54
CA GLU A 424 12.18 -18.13 -12.17
C GLU A 424 13.17 -19.31 -12.16
N ASP A 425 14.02 -19.39 -13.19
CA ASP A 425 15.15 -20.31 -13.17
C ASP A 425 16.08 -19.93 -11.99
N PRO A 426 16.38 -20.86 -11.06
CA PRO A 426 17.08 -20.52 -9.83
C PRO A 426 18.55 -20.12 -10.07
N GLU A 427 19.17 -20.49 -11.18
CA GLU A 427 20.57 -20.18 -11.46
C GLU A 427 20.71 -18.83 -12.21
N THR A 428 19.78 -18.55 -13.11
CA THR A 428 19.83 -17.39 -14.03
C THR A 428 18.88 -16.26 -13.65
N TRP A 429 17.87 -16.54 -12.84
CA TRP A 429 16.80 -15.64 -12.42
C TRP A 429 15.95 -15.13 -13.59
N LEU A 430 15.90 -15.92 -14.67
CA LEU A 430 15.12 -15.62 -15.86
C LEU A 430 13.75 -16.31 -15.77
N ALA A 431 12.71 -15.57 -16.11
CA ALA A 431 11.38 -16.11 -16.31
C ALA A 431 11.00 -16.01 -17.81
N PRO A 432 10.38 -17.05 -18.39
CA PRO A 432 9.79 -16.96 -19.72
C PRO A 432 8.82 -15.78 -19.84
N LEU A 433 9.02 -14.99 -20.88
CA LEU A 433 8.25 -13.79 -21.16
C LEU A 433 7.25 -14.04 -22.28
N THR A 434 5.98 -13.83 -21.95
CA THR A 434 4.89 -13.67 -22.91
C THR A 434 4.60 -12.18 -23.05
N VAL A 435 4.70 -11.66 -24.27
CA VAL A 435 4.33 -10.27 -24.58
C VAL A 435 2.84 -10.21 -24.90
N ALA A 436 2.14 -9.20 -24.37
CA ALA A 436 0.73 -8.97 -24.63
C ALA A 436 0.54 -7.60 -25.30
N VAL A 437 -0.44 -7.51 -26.20
CA VAL A 437 -0.88 -6.25 -26.81
C VAL A 437 -2.39 -6.15 -26.66
N TYR A 438 -2.85 -5.13 -25.95
CA TYR A 438 -4.27 -4.82 -25.78
C TYR A 438 -4.73 -3.82 -26.82
N ASP A 439 -5.78 -4.10 -27.56
CA ASP A 439 -6.46 -3.12 -28.41
C ASP A 439 -7.53 -2.39 -27.59
N LEU A 440 -7.29 -1.10 -27.28
CA LEU A 440 -8.20 -0.27 -26.49
C LEU A 440 -9.51 0.06 -27.23
N ALA A 441 -9.54 -0.08 -28.56
CA ALA A 441 -10.74 0.21 -29.34
C ALA A 441 -11.69 -0.99 -29.42
N THR A 442 -11.14 -2.21 -29.52
CA THR A 442 -11.94 -3.44 -29.59
C THR A 442 -12.02 -4.21 -28.28
N GLU A 443 -11.24 -3.80 -27.27
CA GLU A 443 -11.15 -4.45 -25.96
C GLU A 443 -10.73 -5.92 -26.06
N THR A 444 -9.76 -6.18 -26.94
CA THR A 444 -9.24 -7.51 -27.18
C THR A 444 -7.75 -7.58 -26.92
N GLU A 445 -7.31 -8.67 -26.32
CA GLU A 445 -5.91 -8.95 -26.04
C GLU A 445 -5.34 -9.93 -27.07
N ARG A 446 -4.16 -9.60 -27.62
CA ARG A 446 -3.33 -10.51 -28.40
C ARG A 446 -2.09 -10.89 -27.60
N LEU A 447 -1.86 -12.18 -27.47
CA LEU A 447 -0.72 -12.74 -26.74
C LEU A 447 0.32 -13.31 -27.71
N TYR A 448 1.58 -13.06 -27.41
CA TYR A 448 2.76 -13.62 -28.06
C TYR A 448 3.49 -14.48 -27.02
N PRO A 449 3.11 -15.76 -26.91
CA PRO A 449 3.53 -16.59 -25.80
C PRO A 449 5.01 -16.97 -25.89
N ARG A 450 5.72 -16.87 -24.77
CA ARG A 450 7.11 -17.33 -24.60
C ARG A 450 8.06 -16.86 -25.71
N VAL A 451 7.88 -15.62 -26.15
CA VAL A 451 8.72 -15.03 -27.20
C VAL A 451 10.12 -14.70 -26.71
N GLY A 452 10.34 -14.67 -25.39
CA GLY A 452 11.65 -14.36 -24.82
C GLY A 452 11.73 -14.69 -23.33
N ASN A 453 12.63 -14.01 -22.65
CA ASN A 453 12.85 -14.11 -21.22
C ASN A 453 13.01 -12.71 -20.59
N PHE A 454 12.82 -12.62 -19.28
CA PHE A 454 13.16 -11.43 -18.53
C PHE A 454 13.67 -11.78 -17.14
N ARG A 455 14.59 -10.96 -16.62
CA ARG A 455 15.16 -11.14 -15.29
C ARG A 455 14.20 -10.67 -14.20
N VAL A 456 13.95 -11.53 -13.23
CA VAL A 456 13.10 -11.25 -12.07
C VAL A 456 14.02 -10.97 -10.87
N PRO A 457 14.13 -9.72 -10.39
CA PRO A 457 15.10 -9.37 -9.35
C PRO A 457 14.70 -9.81 -7.93
N HIS A 458 13.51 -10.38 -7.73
CA HIS A 458 13.00 -10.75 -6.42
C HIS A 458 12.35 -12.14 -6.45
N ARG A 459 12.96 -13.11 -5.76
CA ARG A 459 12.36 -14.43 -5.58
C ARG A 459 11.08 -14.35 -4.75
N GLY A 460 9.97 -14.85 -5.29
CA GLY A 460 8.78 -15.20 -4.52
C GLY A 460 7.93 -14.07 -3.92
N GLY A 461 8.05 -12.83 -4.37
CA GLY A 461 7.13 -11.76 -3.99
C GLY A 461 6.27 -11.38 -5.19
N GLY A 462 4.95 -11.34 -5.06
CA GLY A 462 4.00 -10.86 -6.09
C GLY A 462 4.16 -9.37 -6.46
N VAL A 463 5.39 -8.86 -6.46
CA VAL A 463 5.80 -7.52 -6.86
C VAL A 463 5.80 -7.47 -8.39
N PRO A 464 4.99 -6.60 -8.99
CA PRO A 464 4.90 -6.49 -10.42
C PRO A 464 6.16 -5.87 -11.01
N ILE A 465 6.77 -6.59 -11.94
CA ILE A 465 7.93 -6.14 -12.68
C ILE A 465 7.49 -5.45 -13.97
N SER A 466 7.97 -4.25 -14.24
CA SER A 466 7.87 -3.65 -15.58
C SER A 466 8.98 -4.23 -16.46
N VAL A 467 8.59 -4.74 -17.62
CA VAL A 467 9.54 -5.18 -18.65
C VAL A 467 9.73 -3.99 -19.59
N PRO A 468 10.95 -3.44 -19.74
CA PRO A 468 11.18 -2.33 -20.65
C PRO A 468 10.82 -2.71 -22.08
N MET A 469 9.92 -1.91 -22.66
CA MET A 469 9.40 -2.09 -24.01
C MET A 469 9.29 -0.73 -24.69
N ARG A 470 9.37 -0.73 -26.02
CA ARG A 470 9.17 0.46 -26.84
C ARG A 470 8.51 0.09 -28.16
N TRP A 471 7.50 0.85 -28.56
CA TRP A 471 6.94 0.74 -29.90
C TRP A 471 7.91 1.27 -30.95
N ALA A 472 8.02 0.58 -32.07
CA ALA A 472 8.53 1.18 -33.30
C ALA A 472 7.62 2.34 -33.72
N ASP A 473 8.18 3.34 -34.39
CA ASP A 473 7.45 4.56 -34.75
C ASP A 473 6.26 4.28 -35.70
N ASP A 474 6.30 3.16 -36.42
CA ASP A 474 5.22 2.69 -37.30
C ASP A 474 4.10 1.93 -36.57
N GLY A 475 4.28 1.63 -35.28
CA GLY A 475 3.34 0.88 -34.45
C GLY A 475 3.19 -0.60 -34.80
N ARG A 476 4.05 -1.16 -35.67
CA ARG A 476 3.94 -2.56 -36.13
C ARG A 476 4.84 -3.54 -35.40
N SER A 477 5.86 -3.02 -34.72
CA SER A 477 6.83 -3.83 -33.99
C SER A 477 7.04 -3.27 -32.59
N LEU A 478 7.47 -4.15 -31.69
CA LEU A 478 7.78 -3.81 -30.31
C LEU A 478 9.22 -4.20 -29.98
N TYR A 479 10.02 -3.24 -29.56
CA TYR A 479 11.30 -3.51 -28.94
C TYR A 479 11.06 -3.99 -27.52
N VAL A 480 11.69 -5.09 -27.15
CA VAL A 480 11.56 -5.74 -25.84
C VAL A 480 12.96 -5.99 -25.30
N LEU A 481 13.22 -5.58 -24.06
CA LEU A 481 14.48 -5.89 -23.40
C LEU A 481 14.52 -7.38 -23.03
N GLN A 482 15.62 -8.04 -23.37
CA GLN A 482 15.88 -9.46 -23.19
C GLN A 482 17.17 -9.67 -22.43
N TRP A 483 17.40 -10.87 -21.91
CA TRP A 483 18.65 -11.26 -21.27
C TRP A 483 19.26 -12.49 -21.95
N VAL A 484 20.59 -12.52 -21.99
CA VAL A 484 21.32 -13.70 -22.49
C VAL A 484 21.16 -14.85 -21.49
N GLU A 485 20.76 -16.02 -21.98
CA GLU A 485 20.41 -17.21 -21.19
C GLU A 485 21.64 -17.97 -20.66
N ASP A 486 22.77 -17.87 -21.37
CA ASP A 486 23.95 -18.72 -21.14
C ASP A 486 24.88 -18.27 -19.99
N ALA A 487 24.42 -17.39 -19.11
CA ALA A 487 25.28 -16.83 -18.05
C ALA A 487 24.56 -16.72 -16.70
N PRO A 488 25.28 -16.97 -15.57
CA PRO A 488 24.77 -16.74 -14.22
C PRO A 488 24.26 -15.31 -14.02
N PHE A 489 23.43 -15.10 -13.00
CA PHE A 489 22.87 -13.79 -12.64
C PHE A 489 23.88 -12.62 -12.67
N THR A 490 25.10 -12.84 -12.18
CA THR A 490 26.16 -11.83 -12.09
C THR A 490 26.80 -11.45 -13.43
N GLU A 491 26.64 -12.27 -14.47
CA GLU A 491 27.37 -12.14 -15.74
C GLU A 491 26.46 -12.00 -16.97
N SER A 492 25.18 -12.38 -16.87
CA SER A 492 24.24 -12.26 -17.99
C SER A 492 23.97 -10.80 -18.32
N LYS A 493 24.04 -10.46 -19.62
CA LYS A 493 23.90 -9.11 -20.16
C LYS A 493 22.54 -8.91 -20.80
N PRO A 494 21.92 -7.72 -20.68
CA PRO A 494 20.70 -7.42 -21.38
C PRO A 494 20.99 -7.08 -22.86
N TYR A 495 20.03 -7.34 -23.74
CA TYR A 495 20.04 -6.91 -25.14
C TYR A 495 18.62 -6.56 -25.61
N TRP A 496 18.49 -5.72 -26.62
CA TRP A 496 17.20 -5.40 -27.22
C TRP A 496 16.85 -6.40 -28.31
N ALA A 497 15.60 -6.85 -28.32
CA ALA A 497 15.04 -7.66 -29.40
C ALA A 497 13.78 -6.98 -29.97
N VAL A 498 13.46 -7.24 -31.22
CA VAL A 498 12.33 -6.69 -31.94
C VAL A 498 11.30 -7.79 -32.17
N LEU A 499 10.10 -7.59 -31.64
CA LEU A 499 8.94 -8.44 -31.88
C LEU A 499 8.16 -7.87 -33.06
N ASP A 500 8.11 -8.62 -34.15
CA ASP A 500 7.21 -8.35 -35.25
C ASP A 500 5.79 -8.80 -34.85
N LEU A 501 4.85 -7.86 -34.78
CA LEU A 501 3.49 -8.14 -34.28
C LEU A 501 2.63 -8.85 -35.32
N GLU A 502 3.01 -8.88 -36.60
CA GLU A 502 2.27 -9.63 -37.61
C GLU A 502 2.56 -11.13 -37.45
N THR A 503 3.84 -11.46 -37.45
CA THR A 503 4.38 -12.83 -37.44
C THR A 503 4.52 -13.42 -36.05
N GLY A 504 4.66 -12.58 -35.02
CA GLY A 504 4.94 -12.99 -33.64
C GLY A 504 6.39 -13.45 -33.41
N VAL A 505 7.30 -13.17 -34.34
CA VAL A 505 8.71 -13.57 -34.24
C VAL A 505 9.51 -12.49 -33.52
N LEU A 506 10.32 -12.90 -32.53
CA LEU A 506 11.27 -12.05 -31.82
C LEU A 506 12.68 -12.27 -32.37
N THR A 507 13.36 -11.20 -32.78
CA THR A 507 14.76 -11.26 -33.27
C THR A 507 15.63 -10.24 -32.56
N ALA A 508 16.91 -10.55 -32.30
CA ALA A 508 17.84 -9.58 -31.75
C ALA A 508 17.91 -8.31 -32.62
N ALA A 509 17.93 -7.13 -31.99
CA ALA A 509 18.06 -5.87 -32.69
C ALA A 509 19.51 -5.70 -33.20
N GLU A 510 19.69 -5.47 -34.50
CA GLU A 510 21.02 -5.36 -35.13
C GLU A 510 21.74 -4.05 -34.80
N ASP A 511 21.01 -2.98 -34.49
CA ASP A 511 21.58 -1.70 -34.08
C ASP A 511 20.62 -0.95 -33.16
N PHE A 512 21.09 -0.65 -31.94
CA PHE A 512 20.38 0.21 -31.01
C PHE A 512 21.38 1.12 -30.30
N ALA A 513 22.00 2.01 -31.09
CA ALA A 513 22.95 3.01 -30.60
C ALA A 513 22.31 4.12 -29.72
N ALA A 514 21.01 4.06 -29.46
CA ALA A 514 20.33 4.98 -28.56
C ALA A 514 19.40 4.18 -27.66
N ASP A 515 19.94 3.68 -26.55
CA ASP A 515 19.15 3.20 -25.43
C ASP A 515 18.27 4.35 -24.90
N PRO A 516 16.92 4.33 -25.05
CA PRO A 516 16.03 5.36 -24.55
C PRO A 516 15.77 5.17 -23.05
N PHE A 517 16.22 4.04 -22.47
CA PHE A 517 16.13 3.72 -21.06
C PHE A 517 17.49 3.82 -20.36
N THR A 518 18.50 4.42 -21.00
CA THR A 518 19.52 5.14 -20.25
C THR A 518 18.78 6.33 -19.63
N TYR A 519 18.06 6.09 -18.54
CA TYR A 519 18.07 7.03 -17.45
C TYR A 519 19.56 7.29 -17.27
N PRO A 520 20.11 8.47 -17.61
CA PRO A 520 21.46 8.76 -17.21
C PRO A 520 21.44 8.54 -15.71
N PRO A 521 22.14 7.53 -15.18
CA PRO A 521 22.16 7.33 -13.75
C PRO A 521 22.90 8.55 -13.25
N TYR A 522 22.17 9.49 -12.66
CA TYR A 522 22.75 10.53 -11.82
C TYR A 522 23.65 11.56 -12.52
N GLU A 523 23.73 11.61 -13.87
CA GLU A 523 24.47 12.68 -14.55
C GLU A 523 23.64 13.97 -14.62
N PRO A 524 24.09 15.06 -13.98
CA PRO A 524 23.30 16.27 -13.89
C PRO A 524 23.16 16.95 -15.25
N GLN A 525 21.95 16.93 -15.85
CA GLN A 525 21.71 17.56 -17.15
C GLN A 525 21.41 19.05 -17.01
N ARG A 526 22.11 19.90 -17.76
CA ARG A 526 21.83 21.34 -17.79
C ARG A 526 20.54 21.62 -18.57
N VAL A 527 19.59 22.29 -17.94
CA VAL A 527 18.31 22.69 -18.53
C VAL A 527 18.27 24.23 -18.64
N SER A 528 18.33 24.72 -19.87
CA SER A 528 18.33 26.15 -20.18
C SER A 528 16.93 26.67 -20.51
N SER A 529 16.65 27.90 -20.12
CA SER A 529 15.47 28.68 -20.47
C SER A 529 15.69 29.52 -21.73
N ALA A 530 14.60 30.01 -22.32
CA ALA A 530 14.64 30.97 -23.43
C ALA A 530 15.29 32.32 -23.04
N SER A 531 15.34 32.66 -21.75
CA SER A 531 15.96 33.89 -21.24
C SER A 531 17.46 33.74 -20.96
N GLY A 532 18.04 32.57 -21.23
CA GLY A 532 19.47 32.27 -21.05
C GLY A 532 19.86 31.79 -19.65
N TRP A 533 18.91 31.78 -18.70
CA TRP A 533 19.10 31.13 -17.41
C TRP A 533 19.14 29.61 -17.54
N ALA A 534 19.88 28.93 -16.69
CA ALA A 534 19.90 27.48 -16.66
C ALA A 534 19.93 26.93 -15.23
N PHE A 535 19.48 25.70 -15.04
CA PHE A 535 19.75 24.93 -13.82
C PHE A 535 20.35 23.59 -14.21
N THR A 536 20.98 22.93 -13.25
CA THR A 536 21.44 21.56 -13.41
C THR A 536 20.42 20.63 -12.78
N ARG A 537 19.86 19.70 -13.55
CA ARG A 537 18.87 18.73 -13.05
C ARG A 537 19.57 17.74 -12.12
N THR A 538 19.38 17.91 -10.82
CA THR A 538 19.87 17.00 -9.79
C THR A 538 18.69 16.28 -9.12
N TYR A 539 18.97 15.34 -8.20
CA TYR A 539 18.00 14.97 -7.18
C TYR A 539 17.81 16.13 -6.17
N TRP A 540 17.03 15.96 -5.11
CA TRP A 540 16.90 16.96 -4.04
C TRP A 540 18.25 17.52 -3.60
N GLY A 541 18.36 18.85 -3.46
CA GLY A 541 19.59 19.50 -3.02
C GLY A 541 19.57 21.01 -3.22
N GLU A 542 20.73 21.65 -3.12
CA GLU A 542 20.84 23.09 -3.27
C GLU A 542 20.54 23.55 -4.72
N ILE A 543 19.49 24.37 -4.88
CA ILE A 543 19.08 24.89 -6.19
C ILE A 543 20.09 25.92 -6.66
N THR A 544 20.80 25.53 -7.70
CA THR A 544 21.86 26.32 -8.31
C THR A 544 21.44 26.74 -9.72
N LEU A 545 21.35 28.04 -9.96
CA LEU A 545 21.02 28.63 -11.26
C LEU A 545 22.25 29.27 -11.88
N THR A 546 22.44 29.09 -13.18
CA THR A 546 23.43 29.82 -13.98
C THR A 546 22.73 30.95 -14.71
N THR A 547 23.20 32.18 -14.51
CA THR A 547 22.72 33.37 -15.21
C THR A 547 23.10 33.32 -16.70
N PRO A 548 22.47 34.15 -17.56
CA PRO A 548 22.89 34.28 -18.97
C PRO A 548 24.36 34.71 -19.15
N GLY A 549 24.92 35.41 -18.16
CA GLY A 549 26.32 35.82 -18.13
C GLY A 549 27.30 34.74 -17.66
N GLY A 550 26.80 33.56 -17.26
CA GLY A 550 27.61 32.45 -16.77
C GLY A 550 27.91 32.49 -15.27
N GLU A 551 27.33 33.43 -14.52
CA GLU A 551 27.45 33.49 -13.06
C GLU A 551 26.54 32.47 -12.40
N THR A 552 26.93 31.96 -11.24
CA THR A 552 26.15 30.99 -10.48
C THR A 552 25.48 31.65 -9.28
N VAL A 553 24.20 31.37 -9.08
CA VAL A 553 23.38 31.87 -7.96
C VAL A 553 22.65 30.72 -7.28
N THR A 554 22.55 30.79 -5.96
CA THR A 554 22.00 29.74 -5.11
C THR A 554 20.75 30.21 -4.39
N HIS A 555 19.72 29.38 -4.32
CA HIS A 555 18.40 29.75 -3.78
C HIS A 555 17.88 28.88 -2.63
N GLY A 556 18.73 28.02 -2.05
CA GLY A 556 18.38 27.11 -0.96
C GLY A 556 18.07 25.69 -1.44
N GLU A 557 17.74 24.80 -0.50
CA GLU A 557 17.46 23.39 -0.81
C GLU A 557 16.08 23.20 -1.45
N GLY A 558 16.02 22.46 -2.55
CA GLY A 558 14.79 22.01 -3.18
C GLY A 558 15.07 21.16 -4.42
N LEU A 559 14.06 20.99 -5.26
CA LEU A 559 14.15 20.23 -6.50
C LEU A 559 13.66 21.10 -7.67
N PRO A 560 14.57 21.62 -8.52
CA PRO A 560 14.17 22.37 -9.71
C PRO A 560 13.58 21.39 -10.73
N LEU A 561 12.35 21.66 -11.17
CA LEU A 561 11.59 20.74 -12.01
C LEU A 561 11.68 21.14 -13.49
N ALA A 562 11.27 22.36 -13.83
CA ALA A 562 11.20 22.82 -15.21
C ALA A 562 11.10 24.34 -15.29
N TRP A 563 11.60 24.91 -16.39
CA TRP A 563 11.25 26.26 -16.81
C TRP A 563 9.84 26.28 -17.38
N MET A 564 9.08 27.33 -17.09
CA MET A 564 7.84 27.62 -17.80
C MET A 564 8.14 27.91 -19.29
N PRO A 565 7.18 27.71 -20.21
CA PRO A 565 7.42 27.85 -21.65
C PRO A 565 7.96 29.21 -22.09
N ASP A 566 7.65 30.28 -21.35
CA ASP A 566 8.16 31.63 -21.60
C ASP A 566 9.58 31.89 -21.08
N GLY A 567 10.16 30.92 -20.37
CA GLY A 567 11.51 30.97 -19.81
C GLY A 567 11.70 32.00 -18.69
N ARG A 568 10.62 32.53 -18.11
CA ARG A 568 10.68 33.57 -17.06
C ARG A 568 10.55 33.03 -15.65
N LEU A 569 9.84 31.92 -15.48
CA LEU A 569 9.58 31.30 -14.20
C LEU A 569 10.17 29.89 -14.15
N LEU A 570 10.76 29.56 -13.01
CA LEU A 570 11.23 28.22 -12.70
C LEU A 570 10.27 27.58 -11.71
N LEU A 571 9.77 26.39 -12.06
CA LEU A 571 9.04 25.57 -11.10
C LEU A 571 10.02 24.85 -10.20
N VAL A 572 9.87 25.07 -8.90
CA VAL A 572 10.68 24.46 -7.86
C VAL A 572 9.76 23.73 -6.89
N ARG A 573 10.08 22.46 -6.60
CA ARG A 573 9.51 21.77 -5.44
C ARG A 573 10.39 22.06 -4.23
N TRP A 574 9.87 22.82 -3.28
CA TRP A 574 10.54 23.05 -2.00
C TRP A 574 10.33 21.86 -1.06
N PRO A 575 11.25 21.63 -0.10
CA PRO A 575 11.12 20.55 0.84
C PRO A 575 9.89 20.75 1.72
N ASP A 576 9.02 19.75 1.76
CA ASP A 576 7.82 19.69 2.58
C ASP A 576 8.01 18.72 3.75
N HIS A 577 9.26 18.52 4.21
CA HIS A 577 9.64 17.55 5.26
C HIS A 577 8.78 17.61 6.52
N ALA A 578 8.25 18.78 6.86
CA ALA A 578 7.38 18.95 8.03
C ALA A 578 5.98 18.33 7.86
N TYR A 579 5.54 18.08 6.62
CA TYR A 579 4.21 17.59 6.26
C TYR A 579 4.22 16.23 5.57
N ARG A 580 5.36 15.81 5.03
CA ARG A 580 5.48 14.57 4.26
C ARG A 580 5.69 13.37 5.18
N ARG A 581 4.89 12.32 4.97
CA ARG A 581 5.22 10.97 5.42
C ARG A 581 6.44 10.48 4.63
N ASP A 582 7.62 10.71 5.17
CA ASP A 582 8.82 10.03 4.69
C ASP A 582 8.73 8.58 5.19
N ILE A 583 8.17 7.71 4.35
CA ILE A 583 8.36 6.26 4.50
C ILE A 583 9.87 6.06 4.32
N GLY A 584 10.57 5.67 5.39
CA GLY A 584 11.97 5.32 5.28
C GLY A 584 12.09 4.18 4.26
N TRP A 585 12.66 4.50 3.10
CA TRP A 585 13.05 3.51 2.09
C TRP A 585 14.47 3.03 2.36
#